data_AF-A0A952NTA0-F1
#
_entry.id   AF-A0A952NTA0-F1
#
_cell.length_a   1.000
_cell.length_b   1.000
_cell.length_c   1.000
_cell.angle_alpha   90.00
_cell.angle_beta   90.00
_cell.angle_gamma   90.00
#
_symmetry.space_group_name_H-M   'P 1'
#
loop_
_entity.id
_entity.type
_entity.pdbx_description
1 polymer ?
#
loop_
_entity_poly.entity_id
_entity_poly.type
_entity_poly.pdbx_seq_one_letter_code
_entity_poly.pdbx_strand_id
1 'polypeptide(L)'
;MKESIRTKIFRILMNWYPMFLGTGGKITFIAANWRRVELRLKLNIWTYNYVGTIFGGSQFSATDPFLMVMLIKILGNDYIVWDKAGSIRFLKPGRGRLRLVFEYSDDEIALIQDEVARHGKYEFTKGAEWLDQDGVAVSKVEKLVYVSTKSFDRERRKRREDSRQSQS
;
A
#
# COMPACT_ATOMS: atom_id res chain seq x y z
N MET A 1 -0.86 -17.63 -10.41
CA MET A 1 -1.69 -17.14 -9.28
C MET A 1 -3.13 -16.97 -9.75
N LYS A 2 -4.14 -17.19 -8.90
CA LYS A 2 -5.57 -17.00 -9.24
C LYS A 2 -6.23 -16.06 -8.22
N GLU A 3 -7.30 -15.35 -8.63
CA GLU A 3 -8.16 -14.64 -7.68
C GLU A 3 -9.08 -15.64 -6.96
N SER A 4 -9.38 -15.38 -5.68
CA SER A 4 -10.44 -16.09 -4.94
C SER A 4 -11.75 -15.31 -5.02
N ILE A 5 -12.88 -15.92 -4.62
CA ILE A 5 -14.17 -15.22 -4.51
C ILE A 5 -14.04 -14.02 -3.56
N ARG A 6 -13.34 -14.18 -2.43
CA ARG A 6 -13.12 -13.11 -1.44
C ARG A 6 -12.36 -11.93 -2.04
N THR A 7 -11.29 -12.20 -2.78
CA THR A 7 -10.47 -11.12 -3.38
C THR A 7 -11.18 -10.46 -4.55
N LYS A 8 -11.99 -11.20 -5.32
CA LYS A 8 -12.89 -10.62 -6.34
C LYS A 8 -13.91 -9.67 -5.75
N ILE A 9 -14.59 -10.08 -4.68
CA ILE A 9 -15.58 -9.23 -3.98
C ILE A 9 -14.88 -7.97 -3.46
N PHE A 10 -13.75 -8.10 -2.77
CA PHE A 10 -12.99 -6.94 -2.29
C PHE A 10 -12.57 -6.01 -3.42
N ARG A 11 -12.05 -6.55 -4.53
CA ARG A 11 -11.68 -5.78 -5.71
C ARG A 11 -12.86 -5.01 -6.29
N ILE A 12 -14.03 -5.62 -6.37
CA ILE A 12 -15.24 -4.96 -6.86
C ILE A 12 -15.64 -3.84 -5.90
N LEU A 13 -15.79 -4.14 -4.60
CA LEU A 13 -16.19 -3.16 -3.59
C LEU A 13 -15.23 -1.97 -3.54
N MET A 14 -13.91 -2.20 -3.50
CA MET A 14 -12.92 -1.13 -3.49
C MET A 14 -12.94 -0.29 -4.76
N ASN A 15 -13.11 -0.91 -5.95
CA ASN A 15 -13.24 -0.17 -7.19
C ASN A 15 -14.49 0.71 -7.24
N TRP A 16 -15.50 0.47 -6.41
CA TRP A 16 -16.72 1.29 -6.29
C TRP A 16 -16.72 2.18 -5.05
N TYR A 17 -15.75 2.03 -4.16
CA TYR A 17 -15.69 2.81 -2.93
C TYR A 17 -15.32 4.26 -3.24
N PRO A 18 -16.10 5.27 -2.79
CA PRO A 18 -15.91 6.66 -3.19
C PRO A 18 -14.50 7.20 -2.99
N MET A 19 -13.85 6.84 -1.88
CA MET A 19 -12.47 7.24 -1.59
C MET A 19 -11.49 6.73 -2.66
N PHE A 20 -11.60 5.46 -3.08
CA PHE A 20 -10.69 4.90 -4.06
C PHE A 20 -11.03 5.35 -5.49
N LEU A 21 -12.32 5.47 -5.82
CA LEU A 21 -12.78 6.06 -7.08
C LEU A 21 -12.22 7.48 -7.27
N GLY A 22 -12.19 8.29 -6.22
CA GLY A 22 -11.63 9.65 -6.24
C GLY A 22 -10.14 9.72 -6.60
N THR A 23 -9.39 8.64 -6.41
CA THR A 23 -7.98 8.57 -6.87
C THR A 23 -7.86 8.43 -8.39
N GLY A 24 -8.90 7.94 -9.07
CA GLY A 24 -8.89 7.54 -10.46
C GLY A 24 -8.20 6.20 -10.75
N GLY A 25 -7.66 5.54 -9.72
CA GLY A 25 -7.07 4.21 -9.79
C GLY A 25 -8.13 3.11 -10.03
N LYS A 26 -7.69 2.01 -10.62
CA LYS A 26 -8.50 0.81 -10.80
C LYS A 26 -7.69 -0.43 -10.43
N ILE A 27 -8.20 -1.22 -9.51
CA ILE A 27 -7.63 -2.53 -9.17
C ILE A 27 -8.01 -3.51 -10.28
N THR A 28 -7.01 -4.09 -10.94
CA THR A 28 -7.20 -5.07 -12.02
C THR A 28 -7.12 -6.50 -11.55
N PHE A 29 -6.35 -6.78 -10.50
CA PHE A 29 -6.17 -8.15 -9.99
C PHE A 29 -5.75 -8.13 -8.51
N ILE A 30 -6.26 -9.09 -7.73
CA ILE A 30 -5.76 -9.41 -6.39
C ILE A 30 -5.61 -10.93 -6.24
N ALA A 31 -4.38 -11.40 -6.01
CA ALA A 31 -4.09 -12.81 -5.79
C ALA A 31 -4.83 -13.35 -4.55
N ALA A 32 -5.27 -14.60 -4.59
CA ALA A 32 -6.01 -15.24 -3.50
C ALA A 32 -5.32 -15.19 -2.13
N ASN A 33 -3.99 -15.22 -2.12
CA ASN A 33 -3.14 -15.13 -0.92
C ASN A 33 -2.76 -13.68 -0.56
N TRP A 34 -3.32 -12.67 -1.23
CA TRP A 34 -3.04 -11.25 -1.04
C TRP A 34 -1.60 -10.80 -1.29
N ARG A 35 -0.72 -11.69 -1.76
CA ARG A 35 0.69 -11.39 -1.99
C ARG A 35 0.94 -10.59 -3.25
N ARG A 36 -0.05 -10.45 -4.13
CA ARG A 36 0.06 -9.64 -5.34
C ARG A 36 -1.21 -8.84 -5.60
N VAL A 37 -1.04 -7.56 -5.86
CA VAL A 37 -2.09 -6.63 -6.27
C VAL A 37 -1.63 -5.89 -7.51
N GLU A 38 -2.48 -5.83 -8.52
CA GLU A 38 -2.22 -5.09 -9.75
C GLU A 38 -3.19 -3.92 -9.89
N LEU A 39 -2.64 -2.77 -10.22
CA LEU A 39 -3.34 -1.51 -10.35
C LEU A 39 -3.16 -0.96 -11.76
N ARG A 40 -4.15 -0.18 -12.18
CA ARG A 40 -4.13 0.59 -13.41
C ARG A 40 -4.54 2.02 -13.11
N LEU A 41 -3.85 2.96 -13.74
CA LEU A 41 -4.23 4.36 -13.78
C LEU A 41 -4.27 4.81 -15.25
N LYS A 42 -5.21 5.66 -15.62
CA LYS A 42 -5.31 6.17 -17.00
C LYS A 42 -5.64 7.65 -16.97
N LEU A 43 -5.13 8.38 -17.95
CA LEU A 43 -5.54 9.76 -18.19
C LEU A 43 -7.03 9.80 -18.51
N ASN A 44 -7.75 10.62 -17.77
CA ASN A 44 -9.17 10.89 -17.91
C ASN A 44 -9.50 12.21 -17.19
N ILE A 45 -10.74 12.70 -17.33
CA ILE A 45 -11.16 14.00 -16.78
C ILE A 45 -10.93 14.17 -15.26
N TRP A 46 -10.92 13.08 -14.48
CA TRP A 46 -10.67 13.10 -13.03
C TRP A 46 -9.20 13.09 -12.66
N THR A 47 -8.34 12.65 -13.58
CA THR A 47 -6.90 12.39 -13.33
C THR A 47 -6.01 13.31 -14.14
N TYR A 48 -6.58 14.19 -14.97
CA TYR A 48 -5.83 15.11 -15.81
C TYR A 48 -5.38 16.32 -14.98
N ASN A 49 -4.11 16.72 -15.12
CA ASN A 49 -3.56 17.91 -14.47
C ASN A 49 -3.41 19.09 -15.44
N TYR A 50 -3.07 20.27 -14.89
CA TYR A 50 -2.92 21.52 -15.65
C TYR A 50 -2.01 21.40 -16.89
N VAL A 51 -0.99 20.52 -16.85
CA VAL A 51 0.04 20.39 -17.89
C VAL A 51 -0.17 19.22 -18.86
N GLY A 52 -1.35 18.61 -18.89
CA GLY A 52 -1.64 17.60 -19.93
C GLY A 52 -1.39 16.14 -19.57
N THR A 53 -1.21 15.83 -18.28
CA THR A 53 -0.71 14.51 -17.84
C THR A 53 -1.52 13.98 -16.64
N ILE A 54 -1.27 12.74 -16.25
CA ILE A 54 -1.86 12.16 -15.05
C ILE A 54 -1.34 12.94 -13.83
N PHE A 55 -2.27 13.48 -13.06
CA PHE A 55 -2.03 14.18 -11.81
C PHE A 55 -1.18 13.35 -10.85
N GLY A 56 -0.10 13.96 -10.35
CA GLY A 56 0.84 13.27 -9.46
C GLY A 56 0.18 12.78 -8.17
N GLY A 57 -0.80 13.53 -7.64
CA GLY A 57 -1.59 13.09 -6.49
C GLY A 57 -2.46 11.85 -6.79
N SER A 58 -2.97 11.68 -8.01
CA SER A 58 -3.67 10.46 -8.43
C SER A 58 -2.71 9.25 -8.46
N GLN A 59 -1.49 9.43 -8.98
CA GLN A 59 -0.47 8.37 -9.00
C GLN A 59 -0.09 7.92 -7.58
N PHE A 60 0.02 8.85 -6.63
CA PHE A 60 0.35 8.50 -5.25
C PHE A 60 -0.84 7.92 -4.49
N SER A 61 -2.00 8.59 -4.51
CA SER A 61 -3.20 8.16 -3.77
C SER A 61 -3.73 6.81 -4.24
N ALA A 62 -3.64 6.49 -5.54
CA ALA A 62 -4.02 5.19 -6.07
C ALA A 62 -3.17 4.04 -5.53
N THR A 63 -2.01 4.30 -4.92
CA THR A 63 -1.12 3.27 -4.37
C THR A 63 -1.20 3.11 -2.85
N ASP A 64 -1.65 4.15 -2.17
CA ASP A 64 -1.58 4.33 -0.71
C ASP A 64 -2.19 3.18 0.11
N PRO A 65 -3.37 2.61 -0.21
CA PRO A 65 -3.97 1.64 0.70
C PRO A 65 -3.36 0.23 0.62
N PHE A 66 -2.58 -0.10 -0.41
CA PHE A 66 -2.37 -1.52 -0.78
C PHE A 66 -1.27 -2.22 0.01
N LEU A 67 -0.10 -1.61 0.20
CA LEU A 67 1.01 -2.26 0.90
C LEU A 67 0.64 -2.68 2.33
N MET A 68 -0.03 -1.78 3.06
CA MET A 68 -0.56 -2.04 4.39
C MET A 68 -1.69 -3.09 4.37
N VAL A 69 -2.70 -2.93 3.50
CA VAL A 69 -3.86 -3.86 3.43
C VAL A 69 -3.42 -5.28 3.07
N MET A 70 -2.47 -5.43 2.15
CA MET A 70 -1.91 -6.73 1.80
C MET A 70 -1.33 -7.41 3.03
N LEU A 71 -0.48 -6.73 3.82
CA LEU A 71 0.10 -7.31 5.03
C LEU A 71 -0.93 -7.62 6.11
N ILE A 72 -1.95 -6.79 6.31
CA ILE A 72 -3.05 -7.09 7.25
C ILE A 72 -3.72 -8.43 6.87
N LYS A 73 -3.89 -8.68 5.58
CA LYS A 73 -4.50 -9.91 5.07
C LYS A 73 -3.55 -11.11 5.08
N ILE A 74 -2.25 -10.90 4.89
CA ILE A 74 -1.22 -11.93 4.91
C ILE A 74 -0.91 -12.39 6.34
N LEU A 75 -0.67 -11.44 7.25
CA LEU A 75 -0.21 -11.71 8.62
C LEU A 75 -1.35 -12.05 9.58
N GLY A 76 -2.57 -11.57 9.30
CA GLY A 76 -3.75 -11.86 10.09
C GLY A 76 -4.00 -10.87 11.24
N ASN A 77 -5.00 -11.20 12.07
CA ASN A 77 -5.62 -10.25 12.98
C ASN A 77 -4.78 -9.88 14.20
N ASP A 78 -3.67 -10.59 14.48
CA ASP A 78 -2.82 -10.30 15.65
C ASP A 78 -1.82 -9.18 15.40
N TYR A 79 -1.69 -8.76 14.15
CA TYR A 79 -0.79 -7.71 13.70
C TYR A 79 -1.51 -6.38 13.54
N ILE A 80 -0.76 -5.31 13.75
CA ILE A 80 -1.10 -3.93 13.43
C ILE A 80 -0.13 -3.50 12.35
N VAL A 81 -0.65 -2.96 11.25
CA VAL A 81 0.15 -2.46 10.13
C VAL A 81 -0.27 -1.02 9.85
N TRP A 82 0.72 -0.15 9.62
CA TRP A 82 0.50 1.25 9.27
C TRP A 82 1.52 1.73 8.26
N ASP A 83 1.09 2.54 7.30
CA ASP A 83 2.01 3.39 6.55
C ASP A 83 2.40 4.60 7.42
N LYS A 84 3.70 4.79 7.65
CA LYS A 84 4.24 5.90 8.45
C LYS A 84 4.69 7.08 7.62
N ALA A 85 5.16 6.81 6.40
CA ALA A 85 5.58 7.82 5.45
C ALA A 85 5.42 7.28 4.03
N GLY A 86 5.32 8.18 3.07
CA GLY A 86 5.37 7.82 1.66
C GLY A 86 6.01 8.90 0.81
N SER A 87 6.73 8.48 -0.21
CA SER A 87 7.31 9.35 -1.22
C SER A 87 6.91 8.88 -2.61
N ILE A 88 6.91 9.81 -3.56
CA ILE A 88 6.79 9.50 -4.97
C ILE A 88 7.83 10.32 -5.74
N ARG A 89 8.55 9.66 -6.64
CA ARG A 89 9.49 10.28 -7.56
C ARG A 89 8.94 10.20 -8.97
N PHE A 90 8.68 11.36 -9.58
CA PHE A 90 8.24 11.45 -10.97
C PHE A 90 9.47 11.43 -11.90
N LEU A 91 9.57 10.42 -12.76
CA LEU A 91 10.67 10.26 -13.71
C LEU A 91 10.30 10.82 -15.09
N LYS A 92 9.04 10.60 -15.50
CA LYS A 92 8.53 11.02 -16.81
C LYS A 92 7.07 11.50 -16.70
N PRO A 93 6.58 12.28 -17.67
CA PRO A 93 5.18 12.66 -17.73
C PRO A 93 4.27 11.45 -18.01
N GLY A 94 3.28 11.20 -17.13
CA GLY A 94 2.30 10.12 -17.31
C GLY A 94 1.22 10.50 -18.31
N ARG A 95 1.41 10.23 -19.60
CA ARG A 95 0.43 10.57 -20.66
C ARG A 95 -0.48 9.41 -21.06
N GLY A 96 -0.06 8.19 -20.79
CA GLY A 96 -0.75 6.97 -21.20
C GLY A 96 -1.41 6.23 -20.03
N ARG A 97 -1.82 5.00 -20.31
CA ARG A 97 -2.23 4.04 -19.29
C ARG A 97 -0.99 3.57 -18.52
N LEU A 98 -1.03 3.70 -17.21
CA LEU A 98 -0.01 3.20 -16.31
C LEU A 98 -0.48 1.91 -15.63
N ARG A 99 0.47 1.03 -15.32
CA ARG A 99 0.28 -0.18 -14.52
C ARG A 99 1.27 -0.20 -13.37
N LEU A 100 0.84 -0.72 -12.23
CA LEU A 100 1.70 -0.93 -11.07
C LEU A 100 1.37 -2.28 -10.46
N VAL A 101 2.40 -2.97 -9.98
CA VAL A 101 2.26 -4.24 -9.28
C VAL A 101 2.91 -4.11 -7.91
N PHE A 102 2.14 -4.43 -6.87
CA PHE A 102 2.67 -4.69 -5.55
C PHE A 102 2.79 -6.19 -5.35
N GLU A 103 3.93 -6.62 -4.81
CA GLU A 103 4.20 -8.02 -4.52
C GLU A 103 5.01 -8.17 -3.21
N TYR A 104 4.62 -9.16 -2.40
CA TYR A 104 5.37 -9.64 -1.24
C TYR A 104 5.80 -11.08 -1.49
N SER A 105 7.12 -11.30 -1.48
CA SER A 105 7.70 -12.63 -1.52
C SER A 105 7.53 -13.37 -0.19
N ASP A 106 7.68 -14.69 -0.21
CA ASP A 106 7.72 -15.51 1.00
C ASP A 106 8.82 -15.05 1.96
N ASP A 107 10.01 -14.76 1.44
CA ASP A 107 11.17 -14.35 2.23
C ASP A 107 10.93 -13.01 2.93
N GLU A 108 10.31 -12.05 2.24
CA GLU A 108 9.94 -10.76 2.85
C GLU A 108 8.93 -10.96 3.99
N ILE A 109 7.93 -11.82 3.81
CA ILE A 109 6.91 -12.08 4.83
C ILE A 109 7.56 -12.77 6.04
N ALA A 110 8.42 -13.75 5.82
CA ALA A 110 9.14 -14.46 6.86
C ALA A 110 10.04 -13.50 7.66
N LEU A 111 10.78 -12.63 6.97
CA LEU A 111 11.62 -11.61 7.61
C LEU A 111 10.79 -10.66 8.49
N ILE A 112 9.65 -10.17 7.99
CA ILE A 112 8.75 -9.30 8.77
C ILE A 112 8.27 -10.02 10.03
N GLN A 113 7.86 -11.29 9.91
CA GLN A 113 7.38 -12.07 11.05
C GLN A 113 8.47 -12.28 12.10
N ASP A 114 9.68 -12.61 11.67
CA ASP A 114 10.82 -12.84 12.55
C ASP A 114 11.27 -11.56 13.27
N GLU A 115 11.40 -10.44 12.56
CA GLU A 115 11.73 -9.14 13.15
C GLU A 115 10.69 -8.69 14.18
N VAL A 116 9.39 -8.87 13.87
CA VAL A 116 8.31 -8.57 14.82
C VAL A 116 8.31 -9.53 16.02
N ALA A 117 8.65 -10.80 15.83
CA ALA A 117 8.76 -11.75 16.93
C ALA A 117 9.92 -11.41 17.87
N ARG A 118 11.08 -11.00 17.33
CA ARG A 118 12.28 -10.63 18.09
C ARG A 118 12.15 -9.29 18.82
N HIS A 119 11.56 -8.29 18.17
CA HIS A 119 11.60 -6.90 18.65
C HIS A 119 10.23 -6.32 19.00
N GLY A 120 9.14 -7.07 18.78
CA GLY A 120 7.75 -6.65 18.99
C GLY A 120 7.20 -5.73 17.89
N LYS A 121 8.08 -5.15 17.06
CA LYS A 121 7.76 -4.29 15.92
C LYS A 121 8.86 -4.38 14.85
N TYR A 122 8.51 -4.00 13.64
CA TYR A 122 9.44 -3.85 12.52
C TYR A 122 9.02 -2.68 11.63
N GLU A 123 10.00 -1.92 11.11
CA GLU A 123 9.78 -0.84 10.17
C GLU A 123 10.66 -1.06 8.94
N PHE A 124 10.08 -1.03 7.75
CA PHE A 124 10.81 -1.24 6.50
C PHE A 124 10.21 -0.42 5.37
N THR A 125 11.02 -0.14 4.35
CA THR A 125 10.58 0.58 3.15
C THR A 125 10.24 -0.41 2.05
N LYS A 126 9.07 -0.24 1.42
CA LYS A 126 8.66 -1.01 0.25
C LYS A 126 8.16 -0.06 -0.82
N GLY A 127 8.54 -0.32 -2.06
CA GLY A 127 8.16 0.50 -3.19
C GLY A 127 7.65 -0.30 -4.38
N ALA A 128 7.11 0.43 -5.35
CA ALA A 128 6.72 -0.08 -6.66
C ALA A 128 6.78 1.03 -7.70
N GLU A 129 6.73 0.64 -8.97
CA GLU A 129 6.85 1.56 -10.10
C GLU A 129 5.56 1.60 -10.91
N TRP A 130 5.15 2.79 -11.29
CA TRP A 130 4.16 2.98 -12.35
C TRP A 130 4.88 2.84 -13.69
N LEU A 131 4.54 1.80 -14.43
CA LEU A 131 5.07 1.52 -15.77
C LEU A 131 4.06 1.96 -16.83
N ASP A 132 4.54 2.50 -17.94
CA ASP A 132 3.71 2.75 -19.12
C ASP A 132 3.46 1.47 -19.94
N GLN A 133 2.99 1.62 -21.19
CA GLN A 133 2.65 0.49 -22.05
C GLN A 133 3.89 -0.24 -22.58
N ASP A 134 5.03 0.45 -22.63
CA ASP A 134 6.31 -0.08 -23.09
C ASP A 134 7.13 -0.67 -21.94
N GLY A 135 6.57 -0.68 -20.72
CA GLY A 135 7.23 -1.18 -19.52
C GLY A 135 8.22 -0.18 -18.92
N VAL A 136 8.15 1.10 -19.31
CA VAL A 136 9.08 2.13 -18.86
C VAL A 136 8.54 2.81 -17.61
N ALA A 137 9.40 2.98 -16.60
CA ALA A 137 9.03 3.63 -15.35
C ALA A 137 8.72 5.12 -15.53
N VAL A 138 7.51 5.51 -15.15
CA VAL A 138 6.99 6.88 -15.16
C VAL A 138 7.14 7.54 -13.79
N SER A 139 6.90 6.78 -12.72
CA SER A 139 7.13 7.21 -11.35
C SER A 139 7.43 6.04 -10.44
N LYS A 140 8.16 6.31 -9.35
CA LYS A 140 8.47 5.33 -8.29
C LYS A 140 7.80 5.77 -7.00
N VAL A 141 7.05 4.88 -6.36
CA VAL A 141 6.44 5.12 -5.06
C VAL A 141 7.19 4.30 -4.03
N GLU A 142 7.47 4.89 -2.88
CA GLU A 142 8.02 4.21 -1.71
C GLU A 142 7.17 4.52 -0.48
N LYS A 143 6.98 3.52 0.38
CA LYS A 143 6.26 3.62 1.64
C LYS A 143 7.11 3.06 2.76
N LEU A 144 7.20 3.80 3.87
CA LEU A 144 7.70 3.29 5.14
C LEU A 144 6.55 2.60 5.85
N VAL A 145 6.62 1.27 5.96
CA VAL A 145 5.60 0.43 6.56
C VAL A 145 6.04 0.02 7.96
N TYR A 146 5.14 0.20 8.92
CA TYR A 146 5.28 -0.25 10.29
C TYR A 146 4.42 -1.48 10.51
N VAL A 147 4.99 -2.49 11.17
CA VAL A 147 4.30 -3.70 11.59
C VAL A 147 4.59 -3.91 13.07
N SER A 148 3.58 -4.26 13.87
CA SER A 148 3.78 -4.72 15.24
C SER A 148 2.71 -5.72 15.65
N THR A 149 2.90 -6.40 16.78
CA THR A 149 1.82 -7.17 17.40
C THR A 149 0.86 -6.23 18.15
N LYS A 150 -0.39 -6.68 18.32
CA LYS A 150 -1.37 -5.98 19.18
C LYS A 150 -0.97 -5.96 20.66
N SER A 151 -0.23 -6.95 21.15
CA SER A 151 0.28 -6.95 22.54
C SER A 151 1.33 -5.86 22.73
N PHE A 152 2.32 -5.81 21.85
CA PHE A 152 3.39 -4.81 21.91
C PHE A 152 2.84 -3.37 21.85
N ASP A 153 1.90 -3.09 20.95
CA ASP A 153 1.32 -1.75 20.85
C ASP A 153 0.49 -1.37 22.09
N ARG A 154 -0.24 -2.32 22.69
CA ARG A 154 -0.97 -2.11 23.95
C ARG A 154 -0.02 -1.76 25.10
N GLU A 155 1.09 -2.48 25.25
CA GLU A 155 2.10 -2.18 26.28
C GLU A 155 2.75 -0.82 26.05
N ARG A 156 3.08 -0.49 24.80
CA ARG A 156 3.66 0.81 24.43
C ARG A 156 2.72 1.98 24.77
N ARG A 157 1.41 1.82 24.57
CA ARG A 157 0.42 2.85 24.93
C ARG A 157 0.34 3.06 26.44
N LYS A 158 0.26 1.98 27.23
CA LYS A 158 0.27 2.05 28.71
C LYS A 158 1.49 2.81 29.24
N ARG A 159 2.70 2.42 28.80
CA ARG A 159 3.94 3.11 29.21
C ARG A 159 3.94 4.61 28.90
N ARG A 160 3.31 5.03 27.80
CA ARG A 160 3.19 6.45 27.44
C ARG A 160 2.21 7.20 28.33
N GLU A 161 1.11 6.57 28.73
CA GLU A 161 0.13 7.15 29.65
C GLU A 161 0.73 7.33 31.05
N ASP A 162 1.40 6.30 31.57
CA ASP A 162 2.07 6.33 32.88
C ASP A 162 3.15 7.42 32.94
N SER A 163 3.93 7.58 31.86
CA SER A 163 4.97 8.62 31.76
C SER A 163 4.39 10.04 31.73
N ARG A 164 3.17 10.22 31.21
CA ARG A 164 2.49 11.53 31.20
C ARG A 164 1.90 11.87 32.56
N GLN A 165 1.34 10.89 33.27
CA GLN A 165 0.80 11.07 34.61
C GLN A 165 1.88 11.31 35.66
N SER A 166 3.09 10.79 35.45
CA SER A 166 4.23 11.02 36.35
C SER A 166 4.89 12.41 36.18
N GLN A 167 4.52 13.16 35.14
CA GLN A 167 5.04 14.49 34.82
C GLN A 167 4.04 15.62 35.12
N SER A 168 2.84 15.29 35.60
CA SER A 168 1.76 16.19 36.01
C SER A 168 1.60 16.20 37.52
#